data_AF-A0A414D6E9-F1
#
_entry.id   AF-A0A414D6E9-F1
#
_cell.length_a   1.000
_cell.length_b   1.000
_cell.length_c   1.000
_cell.angle_alpha   90.00
_cell.angle_beta   90.00
_cell.angle_gamma   90.00
#
_symmetry.space_group_name_H-M   'P 1'
#
loop_
_entity.id
_entity.type
_entity.pdbx_description
1 polymer ?
#
loop_
_entity_poly.entity_id
_entity_poly.type
_entity_poly.pdbx_seq_one_letter_code
_entity_poly.pdbx_strand_id
1 'polypeptide(L)' 'MSSFPKELCIPIRSPLNEMDTEKQTFGCRQANPDICGYCYIECVCAFASKDSICKHPSAKWKKIYSELKEGNK' A
#
# COMPACT_ATOMS: atom_id res chain seq x y z
N MET A 1 -6.26 -7.78 -17.66
CA MET A 1 -5.39 -7.13 -16.66
C MET A 1 -6.07 -5.87 -16.23
N SER A 2 -6.31 -5.69 -14.94
CA SER A 2 -7.00 -4.50 -14.44
C SER A 2 -6.14 -3.26 -14.72
N SER A 3 -6.76 -2.17 -15.18
CA SER A 3 -6.05 -0.91 -15.44
C SER A 3 -5.89 -0.14 -14.13
N PHE A 4 -4.99 -0.60 -13.26
CA PHE A 4 -4.66 0.13 -12.03
C PHE A 4 -3.94 1.45 -12.37
N PRO A 5 -4.21 2.54 -11.63
CA PRO A 5 -3.38 3.75 -11.70
C PRO A 5 -1.94 3.39 -11.35
N LYS A 6 -1.02 3.53 -12.31
CA LYS A 6 0.38 3.09 -12.17
C LYS A 6 1.10 3.85 -11.05
N GLU A 7 0.74 5.11 -10.86
CA GLU A 7 1.22 5.99 -9.82
C GLU A 7 0.86 5.52 -8.39
N LEU A 8 -0.20 4.71 -8.25
CA LEU A 8 -0.62 4.12 -6.98
C LEU A 8 -0.13 2.68 -6.81
N CYS A 9 0.55 2.09 -7.81
CA CYS A 9 1.15 0.76 -7.70
C CYS A 9 2.58 0.88 -7.16
N ILE A 10 2.70 0.92 -5.83
CA ILE A 10 4.00 1.12 -5.18
C ILE A 10 4.61 -0.23 -4.78
N PRO A 11 5.83 -0.57 -5.23
CA PRO A 11 6.50 -1.79 -4.78
C PRO A 11 6.58 -1.88 -3.25
N ILE A 12 6.38 -3.08 -2.70
CA ILE A 12 6.26 -3.27 -1.25
C ILE A 12 7.49 -2.79 -0.44
N ARG A 13 8.68 -2.77 -1.06
CA ARG A 13 9.94 -2.33 -0.42
C ARG A 13 10.42 -0.95 -0.89
N SER A 14 9.62 -0.19 -1.62
CA SER A 14 9.95 1.22 -1.92
C SER A 14 10.11 2.03 -0.62
N PRO A 15 10.88 3.13 -0.62
CA PRO A 15 11.02 4.01 0.54
C PRO A 15 9.67 4.40 1.16
N LEU A 16 9.66 4.66 2.47
CA LEU A 16 8.45 5.07 3.17
C LEU A 16 7.99 6.44 2.69
N ASN A 17 6.70 6.56 2.42
CA ASN A 17 6.02 7.83 2.24
C ASN A 17 5.66 8.41 3.62
N GLU A 18 5.49 9.73 3.72
CA GLU A 18 5.11 10.42 4.96
C GLU A 18 3.78 9.93 5.55
N MET A 19 2.86 9.45 4.72
CA MET A 19 1.56 8.92 5.15
C MET A 19 1.58 7.43 5.51
N ASP A 20 2.69 6.73 5.26
CA ASP A 20 2.83 5.31 5.58
C ASP A 20 2.90 5.10 7.10
N THR A 21 2.16 4.11 7.60
CA THR A 21 2.25 3.65 8.98
C THR A 21 2.25 2.13 9.03
N GLU A 22 2.37 1.53 10.21
CA GLU A 22 2.25 0.08 10.36
C GLU A 22 0.92 -0.50 9.85
N LYS A 23 -0.14 0.31 9.79
CA LYS A 23 -1.51 -0.12 9.49
C LYS A 23 -2.04 0.36 8.13
N GLN A 24 -1.34 1.27 7.46
CA GLN A 24 -1.79 1.82 6.19
C GLN A 24 -0.61 2.17 5.27
N THR A 25 -0.89 2.29 3.98
CA THR A 25 0.08 2.76 2.99
C THR A 25 -0.49 3.85 2.10
N PHE A 26 0.34 4.81 1.70
CA PHE A 26 0.05 5.61 0.51
C PHE A 26 0.21 4.75 -0.74
N GLY A 27 -0.79 4.76 -1.61
CA GLY A 27 -0.86 3.83 -2.71
C GLY A 27 -1.09 2.37 -2.26
N CYS A 28 -1.20 1.49 -3.23
CA CYS A 28 -1.28 0.06 -3.03
C CYS A 28 0.12 -0.56 -3.03
N ARG A 29 0.49 -1.19 -1.91
CA ARG A 29 1.74 -1.96 -1.77
C ARG A 29 1.56 -3.48 -1.84
N GLN A 30 0.42 -3.93 -2.37
CA GLN A 30 0.21 -5.37 -2.61
C GLN A 30 1.10 -5.82 -3.78
N ALA A 31 1.73 -7.00 -3.64
CA ALA A 31 2.55 -7.57 -4.72
C ALA A 31 1.70 -7.94 -5.95
N ASN A 32 0.44 -8.32 -5.73
CA ASN A 32 -0.53 -8.56 -6.79
C ASN A 32 -1.90 -8.02 -6.35
N PRO A 33 -2.28 -6.79 -6.78
CA PRO A 33 -3.57 -6.22 -6.42
C PRO A 33 -4.77 -6.91 -7.08
N ASP A 34 -4.60 -7.61 -8.21
CA ASP A 34 -5.69 -8.30 -8.92
C ASP A 34 -6.37 -9.39 -8.09
N ILE A 35 -5.65 -10.00 -7.14
CA ILE A 35 -6.17 -11.05 -6.25
C ILE A 35 -6.58 -10.53 -4.87
N CYS A 36 -6.50 -9.21 -4.64
CA CYS A 36 -6.81 -8.63 -3.34
C CYS A 36 -8.33 -8.48 -3.18
N GLY A 37 -8.91 -9.20 -2.22
CA GLY A 37 -10.35 -9.12 -1.91
C GLY A 37 -10.83 -7.76 -1.37
N TYR A 38 -9.89 -6.86 -1.03
CA TYR A 38 -10.18 -5.48 -0.62
C TYR A 38 -9.95 -4.47 -1.74
N CYS A 39 -9.57 -4.92 -2.93
CA CYS A 39 -9.33 -4.05 -4.06
C CYS A 39 -10.61 -3.30 -4.46
N TYR A 40 -10.48 -2.02 -4.83
CA TYR A 40 -11.58 -1.15 -5.23
C TYR A 40 -12.68 -0.87 -4.19
N ILE A 41 -12.50 -1.28 -2.93
CA ILE A 41 -13.42 -0.91 -1.85
C ILE A 41 -13.14 0.54 -1.42
N GLU A 42 -14.15 1.40 -1.51
CA GLU A 42 -14.08 2.79 -1.08
C GLU A 42 -13.70 2.88 0.42
N CYS A 43 -12.91 3.90 0.78
CA CYS A 43 -12.37 4.12 2.12
C CYS A 43 -11.41 3.02 2.65
N VAL A 44 -11.10 1.99 1.85
CA VAL A 44 -10.19 0.89 2.22
C VAL A 44 -9.02 0.76 1.24
N CYS A 45 -9.30 0.79 -0.06
CA CYS A 45 -8.30 0.60 -1.10
C CYS A 45 -7.78 1.94 -1.61
N ALA A 46 -6.47 2.03 -1.84
CA ALA A 46 -5.86 3.22 -2.43
C ALA A 46 -6.43 3.55 -3.82
N PHE A 47 -6.85 2.55 -4.60
CA PHE A 47 -7.39 2.78 -5.94
C PHE A 47 -8.82 3.35 -5.96
N ALA A 48 -9.55 3.28 -4.85
CA ALA A 48 -10.94 3.75 -4.76
C ALA A 48 -11.12 4.90 -3.76
N SER A 49 -10.19 5.06 -2.82
CA SER A 49 -10.28 6.10 -1.79
C SER A 49 -9.74 7.43 -2.32
N LYS A 50 -10.44 8.53 -2.01
CA LYS A 50 -10.05 9.89 -2.44
C LYS A 50 -8.68 10.33 -1.92
N ASP A 51 -8.27 9.79 -0.77
CA ASP A 51 -6.99 10.04 -0.12
C ASP A 51 -5.85 9.17 -0.68
N SER A 52 -6.16 8.24 -1.60
CA SER A 52 -5.20 7.27 -2.14
C SER A 52 -4.51 6.40 -1.07
N ILE A 53 -5.17 6.20 0.08
CA ILE A 53 -4.66 5.36 1.17
C ILE A 53 -5.20 3.94 1.07
N CYS A 54 -4.31 2.96 1.21
CA CYS A 54 -4.67 1.57 1.46
C CYS A 54 -4.65 1.29 2.97
N LYS A 55 -5.81 0.99 3.55
CA LYS A 55 -5.97 0.61 4.96
C LYS A 55 -5.87 -0.90 5.19
N HIS A 56 -5.66 -1.66 4.12
CA HIS A 56 -5.48 -3.11 4.16
C HIS A 56 -4.19 -3.53 3.44
N PRO A 57 -3.03 -3.07 3.92
CA PRO A 57 -1.76 -3.46 3.33
C PRO A 57 -1.50 -4.96 3.50
N SER A 58 -0.49 -5.49 2.81
CA SER A 58 -0.11 -6.90 2.91
C SER A 58 0.14 -7.30 4.37
N ALA A 59 -0.17 -8.54 4.75
CA ALA A 59 0.16 -9.05 6.10
C ALA A 59 1.66 -8.95 6.44
N LYS A 60 2.53 -8.93 5.41
CA LYS A 60 3.98 -8.75 5.56
C LYS A 60 4.39 -7.29 5.81
N TRP A 61 3.49 -6.33 5.57
CA TRP A 61 3.78 -4.90 5.59
C TRP A 61 4.33 -4.44 6.92
N LYS A 62 3.72 -4.83 8.04
CA LYS A 62 4.17 -4.42 9.38
C LYS A 62 5.66 -4.69 9.61
N LYS A 63 6.13 -5.88 9.22
CA LYS A 63 7.55 -6.25 9.29
C LYS A 63 8.41 -5.39 8.36
N ILE A 64 8.00 -5.24 7.10
CA ILE A 64 8.74 -4.46 6.10
C ILE A 64 8.81 -2.98 6.48
N TYR A 65 7.74 -2.42 7.03
CA TYR A 65 7.70 -1.04 7.51
C TYR A 65 8.73 -0.81 8.62
N SER A 66 8.82 -1.71 9.61
CA SER A 66 9.85 -1.65 10.65
C SER A 66 11.27 -1.70 10.06
N GLU A 67 11.52 -2.64 9.15
CA GLU A 67 12.82 -2.77 8.46
C GLU A 67 13.20 -1.50 7.68
N LEU A 68 12.24 -0.91 6.95
CA LEU A 68 12.46 0.33 6.19
C LEU A 68 12.64 1.55 7.10
N LYS A 69 11.95 1.61 8.24
CA LYS A 69 12.07 2.71 9.20
C LYS A 69 13.42 2.68 9.93
N GLU A 70 13.92 1.49 10.24
CA GLU A 70 15.22 1.30 10.88
C GLU A 70 16.39 1.52 9.91
N GLY A 71 16.24 1.11 8.63
CA GLY A 71 17.26 1.30 7.61
C GLY A 71 17.41 2.73 7.07
N ASN A 72 16.51 3.66 7.45
CA ASN A 72 16.59 5.10 7.14
C ASN A 72 17.21 5.93 8.28
N LYS A 73 17.79 5.28 9.30
CA LYS A 73 18.59 5.92 10.36
C LYS A 73 20.07 5.85 10.03
#